data_AF-A0A160LKR8-F1
#
_entry.id   AF-A0A160LKR8-F1
#
_cell.length_a   1.000
_cell.length_b   1.000
_cell.length_c   1.000
_cell.angle_alpha   90.00
_cell.angle_beta   90.00
_cell.angle_gamma   90.00
#
_symmetry.space_group_name_H-M   'P 1'
#
loop_
_entity.id
_entity.type
_entity.pdbx_description
1 polymer ?
#
loop_
_entity_poly.entity_id
_entity_poly.type
_entity_poly.pdbx_seq_one_letter_code
_entity_poly.pdbx_strand_id
1 'polypeptide(L)' 'MKYIGKGFEYFTHCGIKRVGTVKKIEFHKELGKPIFIGVSPFGNTLRLSREEICRFINL' A
#
# COMPACT_ATOMS: atom_id res chain seq x y z
N MET A 1 -1.27 10.01 -10.12
CA MET A 1 -1.94 8.73 -10.53
C MET A 1 -0.98 7.58 -10.88
N LYS A 2 0.36 7.69 -10.74
CA LYS A 2 1.34 6.69 -11.21
C LYS A 2 1.33 5.31 -10.51
N TYR A 3 0.62 5.15 -9.39
CA TYR A 3 0.67 3.92 -8.59
C TYR A 3 -0.64 3.13 -8.56
N ILE A 4 -1.76 3.68 -9.03
CA ILE A 4 -3.04 2.95 -9.05
C ILE A 4 -2.91 1.73 -9.95
N GLY A 5 -3.38 0.56 -9.49
CA GLY A 5 -3.23 -0.72 -10.18
C GLY A 5 -1.88 -1.41 -9.99
N LYS A 6 -0.88 -0.74 -9.39
CA LYS A 6 0.41 -1.37 -9.11
C LYS A 6 0.36 -2.23 -7.86
N GLY A 7 1.21 -3.25 -7.83
CA GLY A 7 1.50 -4.00 -6.61
C GLY A 7 2.40 -3.19 -5.67
N PHE A 8 2.21 -3.33 -4.36
CA PHE A 8 3.13 -2.84 -3.34
C PHE A 8 3.44 -3.96 -2.33
N GLU A 9 4.72 -4.14 -2.06
CA GLU A 9 5.21 -5.07 -1.05
C GLU A 9 5.14 -4.43 0.33
N TYR A 10 4.62 -5.18 1.30
CA TYR A 10 4.53 -4.79 2.70
C TYR A 10 4.76 -6.01 3.62
N PHE A 11 5.12 -5.77 4.87
CA PHE A 11 5.24 -6.82 5.88
C PHE A 11 3.97 -6.88 6.75
N THR A 12 3.51 -8.09 7.07
CA THR A 12 2.49 -8.30 8.10
C THR A 12 3.11 -8.19 9.49
N HIS A 13 2.27 -8.15 10.53
CA HIS A 13 2.72 -8.17 11.93
C HIS A 13 3.56 -9.41 12.29
N CYS A 14 3.41 -10.52 11.55
CA CYS A 14 4.24 -11.72 11.70
C CYS A 14 5.58 -11.64 10.94
N GLY A 15 5.92 -10.50 10.32
CA GLY A 15 7.13 -10.36 9.50
C GLY A 15 7.05 -11.04 8.12
N ILE A 16 5.87 -11.49 7.69
CA ILE A 16 5.70 -12.14 6.38
C ILE A 16 5.52 -11.06 5.31
N LYS A 17 6.32 -11.11 4.25
CA LYS A 17 6.17 -10.22 3.09
C LYS A 17 4.94 -10.61 2.27
N ARG A 18 4.12 -9.63 1.89
CA ARG A 18 2.95 -9.79 1.03
C ARG A 18 2.86 -8.65 0.01
N VAL A 19 2.08 -8.88 -1.04
CA VAL A 19 1.83 -7.90 -2.10
C VAL A 19 0.37 -7.46 -2.04
N GLY A 20 0.12 -6.17 -1.85
CA GLY A 20 -1.21 -5.58 -2.06
C GLY A 20 -1.27 -4.86 -3.40
N THR A 21 -2.46 -4.59 -3.92
CA THR A 21 -2.65 -3.77 -5.13
C THR A 21 -3.19 -2.40 -4.74
N VAL A 22 -2.56 -1.31 -5.21
CA VAL A 22 -3.03 0.05 -4.91
C VAL A 22 -4.34 0.30 -5.65
N LYS A 23 -5.37 0.68 -4.91
CA LYS A 23 -6.67 1.09 -5.46
C LYS A 23 -6.81 2.61 -5.50
N LYS A 24 -6.25 3.30 -4.51
CA LYS A 24 -6.41 4.74 -4.29
C LYS A 24 -5.23 5.30 -3.50
N ILE A 25 -4.97 6.60 -3.62
CA ILE A 25 -3.99 7.31 -2.78
C ILE A 25 -4.72 8.54 -2.22
N GLU A 26 -4.64 8.72 -0.90
CA GLU A 26 -5.20 9.88 -0.21
C GLU A 26 -4.10 10.68 0.47
N PHE A 27 -4.27 12.00 0.55
CA PHE A 27 -3.38 12.82 1.37
C PHE A 27 -3.98 12.97 2.76
N HIS A 28 -3.29 12.46 3.79
CA HIS A 28 -3.74 12.59 5.17
C HIS A 28 -3.29 13.94 5.73
N LYS A 29 -4.22 14.90 5.83
CA LYS A 29 -3.91 16.29 6.19
C LYS A 29 -3.14 16.42 7.53
N GLU A 30 -3.53 15.66 8.55
CA GLU A 30 -2.89 15.72 9.87
C GLU A 30 -1.49 15.09 9.90
N LEU A 31 -1.23 14.08 9.06
CA LEU A 31 0.08 13.41 9.00
C LEU A 31 1.00 14.06 7.97
N GLY A 32 0.50 15.02 7.18
CA GLY A 32 1.23 15.69 6.12
C GLY A 32 1.76 14.76 5.03
N LYS A 33 1.24 13.54 4.90
CA LYS A 33 1.80 12.51 4.01
C LYS A 33 0.75 11.73 3.22
N PRO A 34 1.11 11.21 2.03
CA PRO A 34 0.22 10.36 1.25
C PRO A 34 0.09 8.98 1.88
N ILE A 35 -1.15 8.49 1.94
CA ILE A 35 -1.53 7.14 2.34
C ILE A 35 -2.00 6.39 1.10
N PHE A 36 -1.34 5.28 0.83
CA PHE A 36 -1.68 4.35 -0.23
C PHE A 36 -2.71 3.38 0.30
N ILE A 37 -3.87 3.37 -0.35
CA ILE A 37 -4.98 2.49 -0.03
C ILE A 37 -5.02 1.40 -1.08
N GLY A 38 -4.88 0.16 -0.63
CA GLY A 38 -4.86 -1.00 -1.48
C GLY A 38 -5.67 -2.15 -0.95
N VAL A 39 -5.64 -3.24 -1.70
CA VAL A 39 -6.31 -4.49 -1.36
C VAL A 39 -5.26 -5.58 -1.25
N SER A 40 -5.25 -6.28 -0.12
CA SER A 40 -4.38 -7.45 0.11
C SER A 40 -4.80 -8.63 -0.79
N PRO A 41 -3.98 -9.68 -0.93
CA PRO A 41 -4.36 -10.89 -1.67
C PRO A 41 -5.62 -11.58 -1.13
N PHE A 42 -6.01 -11.26 0.12
CA PHE A 42 -7.16 -11.86 0.82
C PHE A 42 -8.39 -10.94 0.80
N GLY A 43 -8.38 -9.87 0.00
CA GLY A 43 -9.52 -8.94 -0.10
C GLY A 43 -9.59 -7.88 0.98
N ASN A 44 -8.74 -7.93 2.02
CA ASN A 44 -8.70 -6.89 3.06
C ASN A 44 -8.17 -5.56 2.53
N THR A 45 -8.77 -4.45 2.99
CA THR A 45 -8.26 -3.10 2.71
C THR A 45 -6.99 -2.84 3.52
N LEU A 46 -5.95 -2.35 2.86
CA LEU A 46 -4.68 -1.94 3.45
C LEU A 46 -4.52 -0.44 3.32
N ARG A 47 -3.99 0.21 4.35
CA ARG A 47 -3.68 1.64 4.36
C ARG A 47 -2.25 1.79 4.84
N LEU A 48 -1.34 2.13 3.94
CA LEU A 48 0.09 2.22 4.24
C LEU A 48 0.64 3.55 3.74
N SER A 49 1.50 4.17 4.54
CA SER A 49 2.34 5.27 4.10
C SER A 49 3.46 4.78 3.18
N ARG A 50 4.16 5.71 2.52
CA ARG A 50 5.29 5.35 1.63
C ARG A 50 6.40 4.59 2.37
N GLU A 51 6.60 4.89 3.65
CA GLU A 51 7.65 4.34 4.51
C GLU A 51 7.38 2.88 4.89
N GLU A 52 6.10 2.51 5.01
CA GLU A 52 5.66 1.15 5.30
C GLU A 52 5.69 0.26 4.04
N ILE A 53 5.79 0.85 2.86
CA ILE A 53 5.87 0.14 1.58
C ILE A 53 7.33 -0.12 1.24
N CYS A 54 7.72 -1.40 1.24
CA CYS A 54 9.06 -1.82 0.89
C CYS A 54 9.39 -1.47 -0.57
N ARG A 55 8.49 -1.83 -1.50
CA ARG A 55 8.71 -1.64 -2.94
C ARG A 55 7.39 -1.61 -3.70
N PHE A 56 7.36 -0.86 -4.81
CA PHE A 56 6.30 -0.97 -5.82
C PHE A 56 6.73 -1.89 -6.95
N ILE A 57 5.81 -2.72 -7.42
CA ILE A 57 6.01 -3.66 -8.53
C ILE A 57 4.91 -3.45 -9.59
N ASN A 58 5.24 -3.76 -10.84
CA ASN A 58 4.21 -3.92 -11.87
C ASN A 58 3.65 -5.33 -11.72
N LEU A 59 2.32 -5.45 -11.68
CA LEU A 59 1.62 -6.74 -11.73
C LEU A 59 1.32 -7.09 -13.19
#